data_AF-A0A7W1HQN4-F1
#
_entry.id   AF-A0A7W1HQN4-F1
#
_cell.length_a   1.000
_cell.length_b   1.000
_cell.length_c   1.000
_cell.angle_alpha   90.00
_cell.angle_beta   90.00
_cell.angle_gamma   90.00
#
_symmetry.space_group_name_H-M   'P 1'
#
loop_
_entity.id
_entity.type
_entity.pdbx_description
1 polymer ?
#
loop_
_entity_poly.entity_id
_entity_poly.type
_entity_poly.pdbx_seq_one_letter_code
_entity_poly.pdbx_strand_id
1 'polypeptide(L)'
;MLVEALRDQVIYLKEQLDIRTEELSEHRRLLAGLIEGVTELEAPDEPPAAPSQSGEETAQEPEKAAPNLVFGMADAVRPEARATLEALRAAGVGELVMLTGDSEAPARRIARELGVGYRARLLPEQKVEAVRELVLEHDAVGMVGDGVNDAPALAASSVGFAMGAAGIDVALETADVALMQDDLPKLAEAVILSRAAERIIRQNVAVSIAIKGLFVLLAPFGLVALWLAVLADMGTSIAVTLNGLRLFRKGSA
;
A
#
# COMPACT_ATOMS: atom_id res chain seq x y z
N MET A 1 24.77 -9.33 34.90
CA MET A 1 25.15 -10.17 33.73
C MET A 1 23.98 -10.62 32.87
N LEU A 2 23.12 -11.58 33.27
CA LEU A 2 22.07 -12.10 32.36
C LEU A 2 20.99 -11.05 32.00
N VAL A 3 20.60 -10.23 32.99
CA VAL A 3 19.62 -9.14 32.81
C VAL A 3 20.20 -7.98 31.99
N GLU A 4 21.51 -7.72 32.10
CA GLU A 4 22.20 -6.72 31.28
C GLU A 4 22.32 -7.19 29.84
N ALA A 5 22.70 -8.46 29.59
CA ALA A 5 22.77 -9.01 28.24
C ALA A 5 21.39 -9.03 27.54
N LEU A 6 20.31 -9.34 28.26
CA LEU A 6 18.95 -9.26 27.71
C LEU A 6 18.53 -7.81 27.44
N ARG A 7 18.89 -6.88 28.34
CA ARG A 7 18.62 -5.46 28.18
C ARG A 7 19.36 -4.90 26.96
N ASP A 8 20.62 -5.26 26.78
CA ASP A 8 21.43 -4.84 25.64
C ASP A 8 20.89 -5.42 24.33
N GLN A 9 20.40 -6.66 24.33
CA GLN A 9 19.73 -7.24 23.15
C GLN A 9 18.40 -6.55 22.80
N VAL A 10 17.61 -6.18 23.81
CA VAL A 10 16.35 -5.44 23.59
C VAL A 10 16.62 -4.02 23.11
N ILE A 11 17.64 -3.35 23.67
CA ILE A 11 18.08 -2.03 23.21
C ILE A 11 18.59 -2.12 21.76
N TYR A 12 19.41 -3.11 21.45
CA TYR A 12 19.91 -3.36 20.10
C TYR A 12 18.78 -3.63 19.09
N LEU A 13 17.78 -4.44 19.45
CA LEU A 13 16.60 -4.68 18.62
C LEU A 13 15.78 -3.41 18.41
N LYS A 14 15.67 -2.56 19.44
CA LYS A 14 14.96 -1.29 19.36
C LYS A 14 15.71 -0.28 18.48
N GLU A 15 17.02 -0.16 18.61
CA GLU A 15 17.86 0.68 17.74
C GLU A 15 17.79 0.23 16.27
N GLN A 16 17.81 -1.08 16.01
CA GLN A 16 17.67 -1.62 14.65
C GLN A 16 16.29 -1.34 14.03
N LEU A 17 15.25 -1.22 14.85
CA LEU A 17 13.90 -0.82 14.42
C LEU A 17 13.81 0.71 14.23
N ASP A 18 14.33 1.50 15.18
CA ASP A 18 14.29 2.96 15.16
C ASP A 18 15.09 3.55 13.99
N ILE A 19 16.29 3.01 13.70
CA ILE A 19 17.12 3.41 12.54
C ILE A 19 16.35 3.22 11.23
N ARG A 20 15.59 2.12 11.12
CA ARG A 20 14.81 1.80 9.90
C ARG A 20 13.63 2.75 9.72
N THR A 21 13.03 3.23 10.81
CA THR A 21 11.99 4.29 10.77
C THR A 21 12.56 5.69 10.52
N GLU A 22 13.76 6.01 11.02
CA GLU A 22 14.42 7.29 10.73
C GLU A 22 14.85 7.39 9.26
N GLU A 23 15.43 6.33 8.70
CA GLU A 23 15.88 6.27 7.29
C GLU A 23 14.70 6.37 6.30
N LEU A 24 13.52 5.85 6.67
CA LEU A 24 12.27 6.03 5.94
C LEU A 24 11.71 7.46 6.08
N SER A 25 11.88 8.09 7.25
CA SER A 25 11.42 9.46 7.48
C SER A 25 12.28 10.50 6.75
N GLU A 26 13.58 10.23 6.58
CA GLU A 26 14.53 11.11 5.90
C GLU A 26 14.30 11.07 4.38
N HIS A 27 14.13 9.87 3.80
CA HIS A 27 13.70 9.73 2.41
C HIS A 27 12.36 10.43 2.14
N ARG A 28 11.40 10.34 3.09
CA ARG A 28 10.10 11.01 2.98
C ARG A 28 10.21 12.54 3.07
N ARG A 29 11.16 13.09 3.84
CA ARG A 29 11.44 14.54 3.88
C ARG A 29 12.11 15.03 2.60
N LEU A 30 13.05 14.27 2.05
CA LEU A 30 13.73 14.62 0.80
C LEU A 30 12.76 14.59 -0.38
N LEU A 31 11.85 13.61 -0.41
CA LEU A 31 10.78 13.53 -1.41
C LEU A 31 9.73 14.65 -1.23
N ALA A 32 9.35 14.99 0.01
CA ALA A 32 8.45 16.12 0.26
C ALA A 32 9.05 17.45 -0.22
N GLY A 33 10.35 17.68 0.00
CA GLY A 33 11.04 18.88 -0.51
C GLY A 33 11.20 18.91 -2.04
N LEU A 34 11.35 17.76 -2.68
CA LEU A 34 11.34 17.64 -4.14
C LEU A 34 9.97 17.93 -4.74
N ILE A 35 8.89 17.49 -4.09
CA ILE A 35 7.51 17.76 -4.52
C ILE A 35 7.18 19.25 -4.37
N GLU A 36 7.53 19.88 -3.24
CA GLU A 36 7.33 21.32 -3.03
C GLU A 36 8.05 22.16 -4.10
N GLY A 37 9.28 21.79 -4.46
CA GLY A 37 10.06 22.48 -5.50
C GLY A 37 9.54 22.29 -6.93
N VAL A 38 8.76 21.24 -7.20
CA VAL A 38 8.12 21.02 -8.51
C VAL A 38 6.79 21.80 -8.60
N THR A 39 6.06 21.97 -7.50
CA THR A 39 4.84 22.80 -7.46
C THR A 39 5.07 24.30 -7.68
N GLU A 40 6.26 24.84 -7.38
CA GLU A 40 6.59 26.24 -7.67
C GLU A 40 6.86 26.53 -9.15
N LEU A 41 7.07 25.50 -9.98
CA LEU A 41 7.29 25.63 -11.43
C LEU A 41 5.99 25.57 -12.25
N GLU A 42 4.85 25.30 -11.61
CA GLU A 42 3.55 25.13 -12.27
C GLU A 42 2.50 26.10 -11.72
N ALA A 43 2.82 27.40 -11.75
CA ALA A 43 1.82 28.46 -11.62
C ALA A 43 1.61 29.15 -12.97
N PRO A 44 0.48 28.94 -13.65
CA PRO A 44 0.04 29.85 -14.69
C PRO A 44 -0.64 31.07 -14.04
N ASP A 45 -0.15 32.25 -14.40
CA ASP A 45 -0.80 33.55 -14.15
C ASP A 45 -2.26 33.54 -14.63
N GLU A 46 -3.14 33.97 -13.73
CA GLU A 46 -4.38 34.73 -13.93
C GLU A 46 -5.27 34.38 -15.16
N PRO A 47 -6.51 33.88 -14.97
CA PRO A 47 -7.45 33.75 -16.09
C PRO A 47 -7.89 35.14 -16.58
N PRO A 48 -7.94 35.41 -17.90
CA PRO A 48 -8.31 36.71 -18.43
C PRO A 48 -9.78 37.07 -18.11
N ALA A 49 -9.96 38.33 -17.72
CA ALA A 49 -11.24 38.94 -17.37
C ALA A 49 -12.30 38.79 -18.48
N ALA A 50 -13.53 38.45 -18.06
CA ALA A 50 -14.72 38.44 -18.91
C ALA A 50 -15.06 39.86 -19.42
N PRO A 51 -15.42 40.04 -20.70
CA PRO A 51 -15.91 41.33 -21.17
C PRO A 51 -17.35 41.57 -20.70
N SER A 52 -17.53 42.69 -20.02
CA SER A 52 -18.83 43.32 -19.77
C SER A 52 -19.42 43.84 -21.07
N GLN A 53 -20.58 43.32 -21.46
CA GLN A 53 -21.43 43.97 -22.46
C GLN A 53 -22.69 44.53 -21.78
N SER A 54 -22.71 45.85 -21.74
CA SER A 54 -23.87 46.68 -21.46
C SER A 54 -24.85 46.64 -22.64
N GLY A 55 -26.10 46.32 -22.32
CA GLY A 55 -27.34 46.76 -22.95
C GLY A 55 -27.40 46.99 -24.47
N GLU A 56 -28.16 46.14 -25.14
CA GLU A 56 -29.21 46.58 -26.07
C GLU A 56 -30.32 45.51 -26.07
N GLU A 57 -31.51 45.92 -25.63
CA GLU A 57 -32.73 45.14 -25.76
C GLU A 57 -33.03 44.88 -27.24
N THR A 58 -33.22 43.63 -27.63
CA THR A 58 -34.04 43.30 -28.80
C THR A 58 -34.83 42.06 -28.47
N ALA A 59 -36.15 42.23 -28.31
CA ALA A 59 -37.09 41.15 -28.09
C ALA A 59 -37.09 40.22 -29.32
N GLN A 60 -36.75 38.95 -29.11
CA GLN A 60 -36.87 37.90 -30.12
C GLN A 60 -37.64 36.72 -29.51
N GLU A 61 -38.66 36.27 -30.23
CA GLU A 61 -39.66 35.26 -29.87
C GLU A 61 -39.03 33.92 -29.42
N PRO A 62 -39.73 33.12 -28.59
CA PRO A 62 -39.17 31.86 -28.09
C PRO A 62 -39.11 30.82 -29.22
N GLU A 63 -37.95 30.67 -29.83
CA GLU A 63 -37.66 29.56 -30.74
C GLU A 63 -37.55 28.27 -29.91
N LYS A 64 -38.36 27.25 -30.28
CA LYS A 64 -38.44 25.96 -29.59
C LYS A 64 -37.05 25.33 -29.45
N ALA A 65 -36.52 25.30 -28.22
CA ALA A 65 -35.29 24.62 -27.87
C ALA A 65 -35.36 23.14 -28.32
N ALA A 66 -34.49 22.76 -29.26
CA ALA A 66 -34.26 21.36 -29.59
C ALA A 66 -33.73 20.61 -28.35
N PRO A 67 -34.11 19.35 -28.12
CA PRO A 67 -33.59 18.60 -26.99
C PRO A 67 -32.07 18.42 -27.13
N ASN A 68 -31.31 18.91 -26.15
CA ASN A 68 -29.88 18.66 -26.06
C ASN A 68 -29.65 17.16 -25.84
N LEU A 69 -28.93 16.52 -26.77
CA LEU A 69 -28.53 15.12 -26.67
C LEU A 69 -27.36 15.00 -25.68
N VAL A 70 -27.56 14.27 -24.58
CA VAL A 70 -26.52 13.99 -23.58
C VAL A 70 -26.03 12.56 -23.77
N PHE A 71 -24.73 12.38 -24.06
CA PHE A 71 -24.07 11.09 -24.04
C PHE A 71 -23.42 10.86 -22.67
N GLY A 72 -23.68 9.72 -22.05
CA GLY A 72 -22.98 9.26 -20.85
C GLY A 72 -22.10 8.05 -21.18
N MET A 73 -20.80 8.16 -20.92
CA MET A 73 -19.87 7.03 -20.96
C MET A 73 -19.61 6.61 -19.51
N ALA A 74 -19.74 5.31 -19.23
CA ALA A 74 -19.48 4.76 -17.91
C ALA A 74 -18.44 3.64 -18.06
N ASP A 75 -17.40 3.68 -17.24
CA ASP A 75 -16.40 2.63 -17.23
C ASP A 75 -17.01 1.31 -16.74
N ALA A 76 -16.69 0.24 -17.46
CA ALA A 76 -17.09 -1.10 -17.10
C ALA A 76 -16.19 -1.62 -15.98
N VAL A 77 -16.79 -2.21 -14.96
CA VAL A 77 -16.05 -2.93 -13.92
C VAL A 77 -15.39 -4.14 -14.57
N ARG A 78 -14.10 -4.34 -14.26
CA ARG A 78 -13.36 -5.51 -14.73
C ARG A 78 -14.01 -6.81 -14.22
N PRO A 79 -14.20 -7.83 -15.07
CA PRO A 79 -14.92 -9.05 -14.69
C PRO A 79 -14.24 -9.80 -13.53
N GLU A 80 -12.91 -9.72 -13.44
CA GLU A 80 -12.11 -10.30 -12.37
C GLU A 80 -12.19 -9.55 -11.03
N ALA A 81 -12.68 -8.30 -11.01
CA ALA A 81 -12.61 -7.44 -9.83
C ALA A 81 -13.31 -8.03 -8.61
N ARG A 82 -14.49 -8.60 -8.80
CA ARG A 82 -15.27 -9.21 -7.71
C ARG A 82 -14.54 -10.40 -7.09
N ALA A 83 -14.02 -11.30 -7.93
CA ALA A 83 -13.29 -12.48 -7.48
C ALA A 83 -12.02 -12.10 -6.72
N THR A 84 -11.28 -11.09 -7.20
CA THR A 84 -10.09 -10.56 -6.52
C THR A 84 -10.41 -9.98 -5.15
N LEU A 85 -11.47 -9.17 -5.02
CA LEU A 85 -11.88 -8.60 -3.74
C LEU A 85 -12.34 -9.67 -2.74
N GLU A 86 -13.04 -10.70 -3.21
CA GLU A 86 -13.40 -11.86 -2.40
C GLU A 86 -12.16 -12.63 -1.93
N ALA A 87 -11.16 -12.83 -2.79
CA ALA A 87 -9.89 -13.46 -2.44
C ALA A 87 -9.10 -12.62 -1.41
N LEU A 88 -9.09 -11.30 -1.53
CA LEU A 88 -8.46 -10.40 -0.56
C LEU A 88 -9.14 -10.48 0.82
N ARG A 89 -10.47 -10.51 0.86
CA ARG A 89 -11.23 -10.74 2.11
C ARG A 89 -10.91 -12.10 2.72
N ALA A 90 -10.88 -13.16 1.91
CA ALA A 90 -10.54 -14.50 2.36
C ALA A 90 -9.08 -14.60 2.85
N ALA A 91 -8.17 -13.83 2.26
CA ALA A 91 -6.80 -13.68 2.73
C ALA A 91 -6.74 -12.97 4.09
N GLY A 92 -7.79 -12.22 4.45
CA GLY A 92 -8.00 -11.55 5.73
C GLY A 92 -7.78 -10.04 5.70
N VAL A 93 -7.98 -9.41 4.53
CA VAL A 93 -8.11 -7.95 4.41
C VAL A 93 -9.47 -7.55 5.01
N GLY A 94 -9.45 -6.70 6.03
CA GLY A 94 -10.63 -6.34 6.81
C GLY A 94 -11.56 -5.40 6.07
N GLU A 95 -11.04 -4.24 5.66
CA GLU A 95 -11.80 -3.21 4.98
C GLU A 95 -11.28 -2.96 3.56
N LEU A 96 -12.22 -2.78 2.62
CA LEU A 96 -11.96 -2.48 1.22
C LEU A 96 -12.74 -1.22 0.87
N VAL A 97 -12.04 -0.17 0.47
CA VAL A 97 -12.61 1.15 0.17
C VAL A 97 -12.13 1.60 -1.20
N MET A 98 -13.06 2.07 -2.04
CA MET A 98 -12.77 2.66 -3.34
C MET A 98 -12.65 4.18 -3.23
N LEU A 99 -11.52 4.75 -3.66
CA LEU A 99 -11.31 6.21 -3.75
C LEU A 99 -11.45 6.64 -5.21
N THR A 100 -12.35 7.57 -5.51
CA THR A 100 -12.57 8.05 -6.90
C THR A 100 -12.84 9.55 -6.97
N GLY A 101 -12.42 10.17 -8.08
CA GLY A 101 -12.79 11.53 -8.46
C GLY A 101 -14.18 11.64 -9.10
N ASP A 102 -14.82 10.51 -9.42
CA ASP A 102 -16.13 10.48 -10.03
C ASP A 102 -17.23 11.04 -9.12
N SER A 103 -18.35 11.40 -9.75
CA SER A 103 -19.53 11.80 -9.01
C SER A 103 -20.10 10.65 -8.16
N GLU A 104 -20.88 11.02 -7.15
CA GLU A 104 -21.48 10.11 -6.17
C GLU A 104 -22.27 8.95 -6.79
N ALA A 105 -23.01 9.20 -7.87
CA ALA A 105 -23.93 8.22 -8.45
C ALA A 105 -23.20 7.03 -9.10
N PRO A 106 -22.22 7.23 -10.01
CA PRO A 106 -21.34 6.17 -10.52
C PRO A 106 -20.58 5.44 -9.41
N ALA A 107 -19.93 6.18 -8.49
CA ALA A 107 -19.14 5.60 -7.41
C ALA A 107 -19.98 4.65 -6.53
N ARG A 108 -21.16 5.11 -6.09
CA ARG A 108 -22.08 4.32 -5.28
C ARG A 108 -22.65 3.09 -6.00
N ARG A 109 -22.78 3.15 -7.33
CA ARG A 109 -23.23 2.01 -8.12
C ARG A 109 -22.16 0.92 -8.14
N ILE A 110 -20.93 1.28 -8.50
CA ILE A 110 -19.79 0.35 -8.56
C ILE A 110 -19.49 -0.23 -7.17
N ALA A 111 -19.47 0.62 -6.15
CA ALA A 111 -19.22 0.19 -4.77
C ALA A 111 -20.24 -0.84 -4.27
N ARG A 112 -21.53 -0.65 -4.60
CA ARG A 112 -22.58 -1.62 -4.27
C ARG A 112 -22.45 -2.92 -5.05
N GLU A 113 -22.06 -2.86 -6.32
CA GLU A 113 -21.85 -4.04 -7.17
C GLU A 113 -20.72 -4.94 -6.64
N LEU A 114 -19.64 -4.30 -6.18
CA LEU A 114 -18.45 -4.95 -5.62
C LEU A 114 -18.54 -5.22 -4.09
N GLY A 115 -19.54 -4.63 -3.43
CA GLY A 115 -19.74 -4.73 -2.00
C GLY A 115 -18.64 -4.07 -1.17
N VAL A 116 -18.07 -2.95 -1.63
CA VAL A 116 -16.98 -2.21 -0.97
C VAL A 116 -17.46 -0.85 -0.45
N GLY A 117 -16.72 -0.27 0.51
CA GLY A 117 -16.89 1.14 0.89
C GLY A 117 -16.43 2.05 -0.25
N TYR A 118 -16.80 3.33 -0.21
CA TYR A 118 -16.31 4.30 -1.21
C TYR A 118 -16.20 5.72 -0.67
N ARG A 119 -15.33 6.51 -1.28
CA ARG A 119 -15.24 7.97 -1.16
C ARG A 119 -15.15 8.57 -2.57
N ALA A 120 -16.07 9.47 -2.90
CA ALA A 120 -16.26 10.01 -4.25
C ALA A 120 -15.97 11.52 -4.30
N ARG A 121 -15.88 12.08 -5.53
CA ARG A 121 -15.55 13.50 -5.80
C ARG A 121 -14.24 13.96 -5.16
N LEU A 122 -13.27 13.05 -5.04
CA LEU A 122 -11.97 13.38 -4.45
C LEU A 122 -11.04 14.02 -5.47
N LEU A 123 -10.47 15.17 -5.08
CA LEU A 123 -9.27 15.71 -5.71
C LEU A 123 -8.03 14.86 -5.36
N PRO A 124 -6.92 14.94 -6.13
CA PRO A 124 -5.70 14.20 -5.83
C PRO A 124 -5.21 14.40 -4.38
N GLU A 125 -5.23 15.62 -3.86
CA GLU A 125 -4.81 15.95 -2.49
C GLU A 125 -5.75 15.32 -1.45
N GLN A 126 -7.04 15.26 -1.77
CA GLN A 126 -8.05 14.66 -0.90
C GLN A 126 -7.95 13.13 -0.89
N LYS A 127 -7.48 12.50 -1.97
CA LYS A 127 -7.13 11.08 -1.97
C LYS A 127 -5.99 10.80 -0.99
N VAL A 128 -4.94 11.63 -0.99
CA VAL A 128 -3.81 11.51 -0.05
C VAL A 128 -4.29 11.61 1.39
N GLU A 129 -5.12 12.61 1.70
CA GLU A 129 -5.66 12.77 3.05
C GLU A 129 -6.54 11.59 3.46
N ALA A 130 -7.40 11.11 2.57
CA ALA A 130 -8.23 9.93 2.82
C ALA A 130 -7.38 8.68 3.15
N VAL A 131 -6.26 8.48 2.45
CA VAL A 131 -5.33 7.38 2.73
C VAL A 131 -4.68 7.57 4.10
N ARG A 132 -4.25 8.78 4.46
CA ARG A 132 -3.65 9.06 5.78
C ARG A 132 -4.63 8.78 6.91
N GLU A 133 -5.89 9.20 6.76
CA GLU A 133 -6.94 8.91 7.73
C GLU A 133 -7.13 7.39 7.91
N LEU A 134 -7.18 6.63 6.81
CA LEU A 134 -7.32 5.17 6.86
C LEU A 134 -6.10 4.49 7.51
N VAL A 135 -4.89 5.01 7.27
CA VAL A 135 -3.66 4.51 7.93
C VAL A 135 -3.72 4.74 9.43
N LEU A 136 -4.20 5.91 9.87
CA LEU A 136 -4.38 6.21 11.29
C LEU A 136 -5.45 5.33 11.95
N GLU A 137 -6.50 4.96 11.22
CA GLU A 137 -7.59 4.12 11.72
C GLU A 137 -7.24 2.62 11.78
N HIS A 138 -6.51 2.12 10.77
CA HIS A 138 -6.31 0.68 10.57
C HIS A 138 -4.87 0.17 10.73
N ASP A 139 -3.94 1.02 11.17
CA ASP A 139 -2.51 0.73 11.41
C ASP A 139 -1.70 0.43 10.13
N ALA A 140 -2.27 -0.34 9.19
CA ALA A 140 -1.66 -0.65 7.90
C ALA A 140 -2.69 -0.62 6.76
N VAL A 141 -2.39 0.13 5.69
CA VAL A 141 -3.24 0.26 4.51
C VAL A 141 -2.45 -0.02 3.24
N GLY A 142 -2.98 -0.89 2.39
CA GLY A 142 -2.48 -1.09 1.03
C GLY A 142 -3.30 -0.27 0.04
N MET A 143 -2.64 0.52 -0.80
CA MET A 143 -3.31 1.28 -1.86
C MET A 143 -2.98 0.71 -3.24
N VAL A 144 -3.96 0.67 -4.14
CA VAL A 144 -3.80 0.22 -5.51
C VAL A 144 -4.17 1.36 -6.45
N GLY A 145 -3.30 1.68 -7.41
CA GLY A 145 -3.53 2.78 -8.35
C GLY A 145 -2.81 2.59 -9.69
N ASP A 146 -3.07 3.48 -10.63
CA ASP A 146 -2.43 3.53 -11.96
C ASP A 146 -1.00 4.09 -11.93
N GLY A 147 -0.53 4.51 -10.75
CA GLY A 147 0.84 4.92 -10.46
C GLY A 147 1.22 6.32 -10.92
N VAL A 148 0.54 6.92 -11.90
CA VAL A 148 0.80 8.31 -12.33
C VAL A 148 -0.08 9.30 -11.59
N ASN A 149 -1.40 9.11 -11.65
CA ASN A 149 -2.36 10.02 -11.03
C ASN A 149 -2.47 9.79 -9.52
N ASP A 150 -2.13 8.58 -9.10
CA ASP A 150 -2.26 8.09 -7.74
C ASP A 150 -0.92 8.01 -6.98
N ALA A 151 0.20 8.41 -7.58
CA ALA A 151 1.54 8.37 -6.97
C ALA A 151 1.60 8.99 -5.55
N PRO A 152 1.12 10.23 -5.33
CA PRO A 152 1.16 10.85 -4.00
C PRO A 152 0.36 10.06 -2.94
N ALA A 153 -0.73 9.43 -3.36
CA ALA A 153 -1.59 8.66 -2.47
C ALA A 153 -1.01 7.24 -2.21
N LEU A 154 -0.37 6.63 -3.21
CA LEU A 154 0.40 5.39 -3.06
C LEU A 154 1.53 5.58 -2.03
N ALA A 155 2.29 6.67 -2.13
CA ALA A 155 3.36 7.01 -1.20
C ALA A 155 2.88 7.30 0.24
N ALA A 156 1.60 7.68 0.42
CA ALA A 156 1.02 7.90 1.74
C ALA A 156 0.49 6.62 2.40
N SER A 157 0.32 5.54 1.63
CA SER A 157 -0.11 4.24 2.12
C SER A 157 1.03 3.48 2.79
N SER A 158 0.71 2.40 3.51
CA SER A 158 1.73 1.53 4.10
C SER A 158 2.39 0.62 3.06
N VAL A 159 1.64 0.26 2.01
CA VAL A 159 2.13 -0.50 0.86
C VAL A 159 1.42 -0.01 -0.41
N GLY A 160 2.18 0.57 -1.34
CA GLY A 160 1.68 0.99 -2.64
C GLY A 160 1.78 -0.11 -3.70
N PHE A 161 0.66 -0.41 -4.35
CA PHE A 161 0.57 -1.31 -5.51
C PHE A 161 0.30 -0.51 -6.79
N ALA A 162 1.29 -0.40 -7.66
CA ALA A 162 1.09 0.21 -8.98
C ALA A 162 0.65 -0.85 -10.00
N MET A 163 -0.44 -0.57 -10.71
CA MET A 163 -0.89 -1.34 -11.87
C MET A 163 -0.39 -0.72 -13.18
N GLY A 164 -0.31 -1.51 -14.25
CA GLY A 164 0.10 -1.00 -15.55
C GLY A 164 1.58 -0.60 -15.65
N ALA A 165 2.42 -1.09 -14.73
CA ALA A 165 3.82 -0.68 -14.58
C ALA A 165 4.73 -1.04 -15.77
N ALA A 166 4.21 -1.74 -16.79
CA ALA A 166 4.94 -2.08 -18.02
C ALA A 166 5.23 -0.87 -18.95
N GLY A 167 4.85 0.36 -18.60
CA GLY A 167 5.04 1.50 -19.49
C GLY A 167 5.30 2.86 -18.87
N ILE A 168 5.43 3.02 -17.54
CA ILE A 168 5.58 4.33 -16.92
C ILE A 168 6.56 4.30 -15.73
N ASP A 169 7.71 4.98 -15.88
CA ASP A 169 8.82 4.98 -14.91
C ASP A 169 8.42 5.56 -13.54
N VAL A 170 7.55 6.59 -13.53
CA VAL A 170 7.12 7.27 -12.29
C VAL A 170 6.35 6.34 -11.34
N ALA A 171 5.57 5.42 -11.89
CA ALA A 171 4.81 4.44 -11.12
C ALA A 171 5.72 3.38 -10.47
N LEU A 172 6.82 3.02 -11.14
CA LEU A 172 7.82 2.07 -10.64
C LEU A 172 8.68 2.68 -9.52
N GLU A 173 8.94 3.98 -9.56
CA GLU A 173 9.73 4.66 -8.53
C GLU A 173 8.96 4.88 -7.22
N THR A 174 7.63 5.01 -7.29
CA THR A 174 6.80 5.40 -6.13
C THR A 174 6.14 4.22 -5.41
N ALA A 175 5.92 3.10 -6.10
CA ALA A 175 5.21 1.94 -5.53
C ALA A 175 6.17 0.90 -4.94
N ASP A 176 5.79 0.30 -3.82
CA ASP A 176 6.52 -0.82 -3.21
C ASP A 176 6.39 -2.11 -4.03
N VAL A 177 5.25 -2.27 -4.72
CA VAL A 177 4.93 -3.44 -5.54
C VAL A 177 4.39 -3.00 -6.89
N ALA A 178 5.08 -3.41 -7.94
CA ALA A 178 4.67 -3.14 -9.32
C ALA A 178 4.04 -4.38 -9.96
N LEU A 179 2.78 -4.27 -10.37
CA LEU A 179 2.10 -5.28 -11.17
C LEU A 179 2.39 -5.01 -12.65
N MET A 180 3.28 -5.82 -13.24
CA MET A 180 3.74 -5.68 -14.64
C MET A 180 2.61 -5.86 -15.68
N GLN A 181 1.48 -6.43 -15.30
CA GLN A 181 0.30 -6.58 -16.15
C GLN A 181 -0.89 -5.98 -15.42
N ASP A 182 -1.89 -5.49 -16.16
CA ASP A 182 -3.18 -5.04 -15.62
C ASP A 182 -4.04 -6.22 -15.14
N ASP A 183 -3.47 -7.04 -14.26
CA ASP A 183 -3.99 -8.31 -13.78
C ASP A 183 -4.31 -8.18 -12.29
N LEU A 184 -5.57 -7.80 -12.02
CA LEU A 184 -6.09 -7.64 -10.66
C LEU A 184 -5.93 -8.90 -9.79
N PRO A 185 -6.16 -10.13 -10.29
CA PRO A 185 -5.89 -11.36 -9.55
C PRO A 185 -4.49 -11.45 -8.91
N LYS A 186 -3.45 -10.95 -9.58
CA LYS A 186 -2.08 -10.97 -9.04
C LYS A 186 -1.91 -10.15 -7.77
N LEU A 187 -2.73 -9.13 -7.57
CA LEU A 187 -2.79 -8.40 -6.30
C LEU A 187 -3.17 -9.35 -5.14
N ALA A 188 -4.21 -10.16 -5.33
CA ALA A 188 -4.65 -11.11 -4.32
C ALA A 188 -3.57 -12.18 -4.08
N GLU A 189 -2.95 -12.69 -5.14
CA GLU A 189 -1.84 -13.64 -5.04
C GLU A 189 -0.67 -13.08 -4.24
N ALA A 190 -0.27 -11.84 -4.51
CA ALA A 190 0.81 -11.16 -3.79
C ALA A 190 0.50 -11.05 -2.28
N VAL A 191 -0.73 -10.64 -1.92
CA VAL A 191 -1.16 -10.56 -0.52
C VAL A 191 -1.19 -11.94 0.15
N ILE A 192 -1.70 -12.96 -0.53
CA ILE A 192 -1.76 -14.34 -0.02
C ILE A 192 -0.34 -14.88 0.22
N LEU A 193 0.56 -14.65 -0.74
CA LEU A 193 1.96 -15.08 -0.66
C LEU A 193 2.68 -14.37 0.49
N SER A 194 2.48 -13.06 0.63
CA SER A 194 3.02 -12.25 1.72
C SER A 194 2.60 -12.78 3.09
N ARG A 195 1.30 -13.07 3.28
CA ARG A 195 0.81 -13.67 4.55
C ARG A 195 1.36 -15.07 4.81
N ALA A 196 1.58 -15.87 3.77
CA ALA A 196 2.21 -17.17 3.91
C ALA A 196 3.70 -17.04 4.32
N ALA A 197 4.42 -16.09 3.72
CA ALA A 197 5.80 -15.78 4.04
C ALA A 197 5.92 -15.29 5.49
N GLU A 198 5.06 -14.36 5.91
CA GLU A 198 5.02 -13.83 7.28
C GLU A 198 4.84 -14.95 8.31
N ARG A 199 3.93 -15.90 8.04
CA ARG A 199 3.72 -17.06 8.92
C ARG A 199 4.98 -17.92 9.05
N ILE A 200 5.69 -18.15 7.96
CA ILE A 200 6.95 -18.92 7.97
C ILE A 200 8.03 -18.15 8.73
N ILE A 201 8.13 -16.84 8.53
CA ILE A 201 9.08 -15.98 9.25
C ILE A 201 8.79 -16.01 10.75
N ARG A 202 7.54 -15.83 11.18
CA ARG A 202 7.14 -15.92 12.60
C ARG A 202 7.47 -17.29 13.20
N GLN A 203 7.27 -18.39 12.47
CA GLN A 203 7.67 -19.73 12.92
C GLN A 203 9.19 -19.85 13.10
N ASN A 204 9.96 -19.40 12.11
CA ASN A 204 11.42 -19.45 12.13
C ASN A 204 12.00 -18.63 13.29
N VAL A 205 11.48 -17.42 13.50
CA VAL A 205 11.87 -16.55 14.62
C VAL A 205 11.49 -17.18 15.95
N ALA A 206 10.28 -17.73 16.09
CA ALA A 206 9.85 -18.40 17.31
C ALA A 206 10.74 -19.59 17.67
N VAL A 207 11.11 -20.44 16.69
CA VAL A 207 12.02 -21.57 16.89
C VAL A 207 13.41 -21.08 17.31
N SER A 208 13.94 -20.07 16.63
CA SER A 208 15.26 -19.51 16.96
C SER A 208 15.30 -18.94 18.39
N ILE A 209 14.28 -18.17 18.77
CA ILE A 209 14.15 -17.62 20.12
C ILE A 209 14.00 -18.73 21.16
N ALA A 210 13.19 -19.77 20.89
CA ALA A 210 12.99 -20.87 21.82
C ALA A 210 14.29 -21.63 22.10
N ILE A 211 15.07 -21.95 21.06
CA ILE A 211 16.35 -22.64 21.19
C ILE A 211 17.36 -21.78 21.96
N LYS A 212 17.50 -20.51 21.59
CA LYS A 212 18.41 -19.57 22.28
C LYS A 212 18.00 -19.36 23.73
N GLY A 213 16.71 -19.17 24.00
CA GLY A 213 16.16 -19.03 25.34
C GLY A 213 16.42 -20.26 26.20
N LEU A 214 16.27 -21.46 25.65
CA LEU A 214 16.58 -22.71 26.35
C LEU A 214 18.05 -22.78 26.77
N PHE A 215 18.98 -22.44 25.89
CA PHE A 215 20.41 -22.40 26.22
C PHE A 215 20.75 -21.34 27.27
N VAL A 216 20.16 -20.15 27.17
CA VAL A 216 20.31 -19.09 28.17
C VAL A 216 19.83 -19.54 29.55
N LEU A 217 18.72 -20.29 29.63
CA LEU A 217 18.19 -20.82 30.88
C LEU A 217 19.04 -21.96 31.47
N LEU A 218 19.65 -22.81 30.64
CA LEU A 218 20.48 -23.93 31.08
C LEU A 218 21.92 -23.50 31.43
N ALA A 219 22.39 -22.36 30.91
CA ALA A 219 23.76 -21.88 31.12
C ALA A 219 24.17 -21.71 32.60
N PRO A 220 23.34 -21.15 33.50
CA PRO A 220 23.69 -21.03 34.92
C PRO A 220 23.89 -22.38 35.63
N PHE A 221 23.27 -23.44 35.12
CA PHE A 221 23.39 -24.79 35.68
C PHE A 221 24.64 -25.53 35.18
N GLY A 222 25.45 -24.92 34.30
CA GLY A 222 26.63 -25.55 33.72
C GLY A 222 26.34 -26.72 32.78
N LEU A 223 25.07 -26.90 32.39
CA LEU A 223 24.61 -28.01 31.55
C LEU A 223 24.83 -27.78 30.05
N VAL A 224 25.40 -26.62 29.66
CA VAL A 224 25.60 -26.23 28.26
C VAL A 224 27.09 -26.07 27.99
N ALA A 225 27.63 -26.94 27.15
CA ALA A 225 28.96 -26.75 26.59
C ALA A 225 28.90 -25.70 25.46
N LEU A 226 29.84 -24.74 25.45
CA LEU A 226 29.87 -23.64 24.46
C LEU A 226 29.83 -24.15 23.01
N TRP A 227 30.56 -25.22 22.70
CA TRP A 227 30.58 -25.82 21.37
C TRP A 227 29.22 -26.39 20.94
N LEU A 228 28.42 -26.90 21.89
CA LEU A 228 27.09 -27.45 21.61
C LEU A 228 26.08 -26.33 21.33
N ALA A 229 26.18 -25.21 22.05
CA ALA A 229 25.37 -24.03 21.79
C ALA A 229 25.65 -23.45 20.39
N VAL A 230 26.92 -23.35 19.99
CA VAL A 230 27.33 -22.89 18.65
C VAL A 230 26.83 -23.85 17.57
N LEU A 231 26.95 -25.17 17.78
CA LEU A 231 26.44 -26.18 16.84
C LEU A 231 24.92 -26.06 16.65
N ALA A 232 24.16 -25.86 17.74
CA ALA A 232 22.72 -25.74 17.70
C ALA A 232 22.24 -24.46 17.00
N ASP A 233 22.93 -23.33 17.18
CA ASP A 233 22.61 -22.08 16.48
C ASP A 233 22.83 -22.22 14.96
N MET A 234 23.97 -22.82 14.56
CA MET A 234 24.24 -23.13 13.15
C MET A 234 23.19 -24.11 12.57
N GLY A 235 22.84 -25.16 13.32
CA GLY A 235 21.79 -26.11 12.91
C GLY A 235 20.43 -25.45 12.76
N THR A 236 20.09 -24.51 13.63
CA THR A 236 18.85 -23.72 13.57
C THR A 236 18.82 -22.85 12.32
N SER A 237 19.95 -22.19 11.98
CA SER A 237 20.06 -21.38 10.75
C SER A 237 19.78 -22.21 9.49
N ILE A 238 20.34 -23.43 9.42
CA ILE A 238 20.08 -24.37 8.31
C ILE A 238 18.60 -24.76 8.27
N ALA A 239 18.02 -25.14 9.41
CA ALA A 239 16.61 -25.55 9.49
C ALA A 239 15.65 -24.42 9.08
N VAL A 240 15.91 -23.19 9.54
CA VAL A 240 15.16 -21.98 9.19
C VAL A 240 15.25 -21.69 7.69
N THR A 241 16.44 -21.82 7.12
CA THR A 241 16.67 -21.64 5.67
C THR A 241 15.89 -22.67 4.86
N LEU A 242 15.96 -23.96 5.24
CA LEU A 242 15.20 -25.04 4.59
C LEU A 242 13.69 -24.83 4.69
N ASN A 243 13.19 -24.34 5.83
CA ASN A 243 11.77 -24.02 5.98
C ASN A 243 11.36 -22.84 5.10
N GLY A 244 12.23 -21.83 4.93
CA GLY A 244 12.03 -20.73 3.99
C GLY A 244 11.88 -21.20 2.54
N LEU A 245 12.65 -22.22 2.13
CA LEU A 245 12.57 -22.80 0.78
C LEU A 245 11.21 -23.44 0.47
N ARG A 246 10.40 -23.78 1.47
CA ARG A 246 9.04 -24.31 1.28
C ARG A 246 8.13 -23.35 0.53
N LEU A 247 8.37 -22.04 0.63
CA LEU A 247 7.56 -21.01 -0.04
C LEU A 247 7.71 -21.08 -1.57
N PHE A 248 8.91 -21.38 -2.09
CA PHE A 248 9.16 -21.53 -3.53
C PHE A 248 8.36 -22.67 -4.15
N ARG A 249 8.05 -23.72 -3.37
CA ARG A 249 7.27 -24.86 -3.87
C ARG A 249 5.79 -24.56 -4.07
N LYS A 250 5.30 -23.42 -3.57
CA LYS A 250 3.90 -23.01 -3.64
C LYS A 250 3.62 -21.99 -4.76
N GLY A 251 4.65 -21.35 -5.31
CA GLY A 251 4.54 -20.40 -6.43
C GLY A 251 4.70 -21.02 -7.82
N SER A 252 4.70 -22.36 -7.95
CA SER A 252 4.85 -23.08 -9.23
C SER A 252 3.67 -24.00 -9.54
N ALA A 253 2.49 -23.73 -8.97
CA ALA A 253 1.27 -24.50 -9.18
C ALA A 253 0.12 -23.59 -9.62
#